data_AF-A0A7S3KUT9-F1
#
_entry.id   AF-A0A7S3KUT9-F1
#
_cell.length_a   1.000
_cell.length_b   1.000
_cell.length_c   1.000
_cell.angle_alpha   90.00
_cell.angle_beta   90.00
_cell.angle_gamma   90.00
#
_symmetry.space_group_name_H-M   'P 1'
#
loop_
_entity.id
_entity.type
_entity.pdbx_description
1 polymer ?
#
loop_
_entity_poly.entity_id
_entity_poly.type
_entity_poly.pdbx_seq_one_letter_code
_entity_poly.pdbx_strand_id
1 'polypeptide(L)'
;DWISSYSNGVGPKHTFMFNYDGEEFNLDKPSRFIQQCHALDMRVHPWIFQDDILVYSEDAIDEAKIWETKGVDGYFTEFPHSTLNTLRYSEANRRKRLQSE
;
A
#
# COMPACT_ATOMS: atom_id res chain seq x y z
N ASP A 1 -1.75 -19.64 6.96
CA ASP A 1 -1.02 -20.28 8.07
C ASP A 1 0.24 -21.02 7.63
N TRP A 2 0.22 -21.88 6.61
CA TRP A 2 1.47 -22.56 6.19
C TRP A 2 2.51 -21.58 5.59
N ILE A 3 2.09 -20.54 4.85
CA ILE A 3 3.01 -19.55 4.26
C ILE A 3 3.84 -18.82 5.31
N SER A 4 3.23 -18.41 6.43
CA SER A 4 3.93 -17.72 7.53
C SER A 4 4.92 -18.63 8.27
N SER A 5 4.83 -19.96 8.12
CA SER A 5 5.79 -20.88 8.76
C SER A 5 7.20 -20.82 8.16
N TYR A 6 7.35 -20.27 6.96
CA TYR A 6 8.65 -20.16 6.27
C TYR A 6 8.90 -18.80 5.62
N SER A 7 7.97 -17.85 5.72
CA SER A 7 8.13 -16.51 5.16
C SER A 7 7.73 -15.43 6.16
N ASN A 8 8.45 -14.30 6.12
CA ASN A 8 8.16 -13.11 6.91
C ASN A 8 7.33 -12.07 6.15
N GLY A 9 6.97 -12.34 4.89
CA GLY A 9 6.18 -11.42 4.10
C GLY A 9 5.69 -11.98 2.78
N VAL A 10 4.86 -11.19 2.11
CA VAL A 10 4.25 -11.50 0.82
C VAL A 10 4.38 -10.32 -0.13
N GLY A 11 4.60 -10.63 -1.41
CA GLY A 11 4.62 -9.64 -2.48
C GLY A 11 3.52 -9.91 -3.51
N PRO A 12 2.25 -9.56 -3.23
CA PRO A 12 1.14 -9.82 -4.14
C PRO A 12 1.04 -8.77 -5.25
N LYS A 13 0.22 -9.03 -6.27
CA LYS A 13 -0.21 -7.98 -7.20
C LYS A 13 -1.00 -6.89 -6.45
N HIS A 14 -0.82 -5.62 -6.80
CA HIS A 14 -1.45 -4.47 -6.14
C HIS A 14 -2.98 -4.58 -5.96
N THR A 15 -3.68 -5.27 -6.87
CA THR A 15 -5.13 -5.49 -6.76
C THR A 15 -5.55 -6.23 -5.48
N PHE A 16 -4.64 -6.98 -4.84
CA PHE A 16 -4.91 -7.68 -3.57
C PHE A 16 -5.03 -6.72 -2.37
N MET A 17 -4.66 -5.45 -2.53
CA MET A 17 -4.83 -4.45 -1.47
C MET A 17 -6.29 -4.01 -1.27
N PHE A 18 -7.15 -4.29 -2.24
CA PHE A 18 -8.52 -3.81 -2.28
C PHE A 18 -9.51 -4.95 -2.10
N ASN A 19 -10.58 -4.71 -1.35
CA ASN A 19 -11.76 -5.56 -1.42
C ASN A 19 -12.59 -5.11 -2.63
N TYR A 20 -13.16 -6.06 -3.35
CA TYR A 20 -14.16 -5.81 -4.39
C TYR A 20 -15.54 -6.04 -3.79
N ASP A 21 -16.41 -5.04 -3.84
CA ASP A 21 -17.78 -5.12 -3.31
C ASP A 21 -18.84 -5.48 -4.35
N GLY A 22 -18.42 -5.68 -5.61
CA GLY A 22 -19.31 -6.02 -6.73
C GLY A 22 -19.49 -4.90 -7.74
N GLU A 23 -19.14 -3.66 -7.38
CA GLU A 23 -19.25 -2.50 -8.28
C GLU A 23 -17.89 -1.79 -8.41
N GLU A 24 -17.22 -1.51 -7.29
CA GLU A 24 -15.94 -0.79 -7.28
C GLU A 24 -14.94 -1.40 -6.29
N PHE A 25 -13.69 -0.93 -6.36
CA PHE A 25 -12.70 -1.24 -5.33
C PHE A 25 -12.94 -0.34 -4.13
N ASN A 26 -13.08 -0.93 -2.94
CA ASN A 26 -13.16 -0.14 -1.72
C ASN A 26 -11.81 0.54 -1.44
N LEU A 27 -11.74 1.87 -1.59
CA LEU A 27 -10.51 2.66 -1.38
C LEU A 27 -10.30 3.09 0.09
N ASP A 28 -11.28 2.93 0.97
CA ASP A 28 -11.21 3.41 2.35
C ASP A 28 -10.67 2.39 3.36
N LYS A 29 -10.80 1.09 3.10
CA LYS A 29 -10.43 0.03 4.05
C LYS A 29 -9.34 -0.91 3.51
N PRO A 30 -8.44 -1.42 4.37
CA PRO A 30 -7.53 -2.51 4.00
C PRO A 30 -8.31 -3.75 3.54
N SER A 31 -7.76 -4.48 2.56
CA SER A 31 -8.34 -5.76 2.19
C SER A 31 -8.29 -6.78 3.32
N ARG A 32 -9.18 -7.77 3.26
CA ARG A 32 -9.10 -8.94 4.18
C ARG A 32 -7.76 -9.66 4.06
N PHE A 33 -7.16 -9.66 2.86
CA PHE A 33 -5.85 -10.26 2.62
C PHE A 33 -4.75 -9.57 3.46
N ILE A 34 -4.68 -8.24 3.44
CA ILE A 34 -3.69 -7.49 4.25
C ILE A 34 -3.90 -7.78 5.73
N GLN A 35 -5.15 -7.71 6.20
CA GLN A 35 -5.48 -7.97 7.61
C GLN A 35 -5.05 -9.37 8.06
N GLN A 36 -5.25 -10.39 7.22
CA GLN A 36 -4.83 -11.76 7.50
C GLN A 36 -3.30 -11.91 7.52
N CYS A 37 -2.57 -11.21 6.66
CA CYS A 37 -1.12 -11.22 6.66
C CYS A 37 -0.57 -10.61 7.95
N HIS A 38 -1.08 -9.44 8.35
CA HIS A 38 -0.68 -8.78 9.59
C HIS A 38 -1.05 -9.58 10.84
N ALA A 39 -2.20 -10.27 10.85
CA ALA A 39 -2.57 -11.17 11.95
C ALA A 39 -1.59 -12.36 12.11
N LEU A 40 -0.81 -12.68 11.07
CA LEU A 40 0.23 -13.70 11.07
C LEU A 40 1.64 -13.10 11.17
N ASP A 41 1.77 -11.82 11.55
CA ASP A 41 3.04 -11.08 11.62
C ASP A 41 3.84 -11.07 10.29
N MET A 42 3.12 -11.10 9.16
CA MET A 42 3.71 -11.05 7.82
C MET A 42 3.65 -9.63 7.26
N ARG A 43 4.76 -9.14 6.71
CA ARG A 43 4.82 -7.87 5.97
C ARG A 43 4.23 -8.01 4.57
N VAL A 44 3.60 -6.96 4.05
CA VAL A 44 2.97 -6.94 2.73
C VAL A 44 3.60 -5.89 1.82
N HIS A 45 4.25 -6.33 0.74
CA HIS A 45 4.95 -5.47 -0.22
C HIS A 45 4.45 -5.71 -1.67
N PRO A 46 3.32 -5.12 -2.10
CA PRO A 46 2.75 -5.41 -3.40
C PRO A 46 3.57 -4.87 -4.57
N TRP A 47 3.31 -5.43 -5.76
CA TRP A 47 3.91 -5.03 -7.03
C TRP A 47 2.83 -4.69 -8.09
N ILE A 48 3.07 -3.81 -9.06
CA ILE A 48 4.14 -2.80 -9.16
C ILE A 48 3.48 -1.42 -9.17
N PHE A 49 4.03 -0.47 -8.42
CA PHE A 49 3.66 0.95 -8.48
C PHE A 49 4.37 1.63 -9.65
N GLN A 50 3.59 2.20 -10.57
CA GLN A 50 4.04 2.90 -11.77
C GLN A 50 3.49 4.32 -11.71
N ASP A 51 4.34 5.33 -11.89
CA ASP A 51 3.91 6.74 -11.80
C ASP A 51 3.28 7.26 -13.12
N ASP A 52 3.45 6.51 -14.20
CA ASP A 52 2.92 6.76 -15.54
C ASP A 52 1.69 5.89 -15.89
N ILE A 53 1.37 4.88 -15.06
CA ILE A 53 0.18 4.02 -15.19
C ILE A 53 -0.57 4.03 -13.86
N LEU A 54 -1.40 5.06 -13.67
CA LEU A 54 -2.21 5.24 -12.47
C LEU A 54 -3.58 4.55 -12.63
N VAL A 55 -4.05 3.90 -11.57
CA VAL A 55 -5.28 3.09 -11.58
C VAL A 55 -6.38 3.71 -10.71
N TYR A 56 -6.01 4.38 -9.62
CA TYR A 56 -6.95 4.84 -8.59
C TYR A 56 -6.99 6.36 -8.43
N SER A 57 -6.12 7.08 -9.13
CA SER A 57 -6.00 8.54 -9.09
C SER A 57 -5.40 9.08 -10.39
N GLU A 58 -5.36 10.41 -10.51
CA GLU A 58 -4.73 11.10 -11.64
C GLU A 58 -3.31 11.61 -11.32
N ASP A 59 -2.86 11.46 -10.06
CA ASP A 59 -1.56 11.94 -9.58
C ASP A 59 -0.82 10.85 -8.80
N ALA A 60 0.47 10.66 -9.09
CA ALA A 60 1.27 9.60 -8.49
C ALA A 60 1.43 9.73 -6.95
N ILE A 61 1.41 10.94 -6.41
CA ILE A 61 1.46 11.14 -4.95
C ILE A 61 0.14 10.67 -4.33
N ASP A 62 -1.00 10.97 -4.97
CA ASP A 62 -2.31 10.52 -4.48
C ASP A 62 -2.51 9.01 -4.64
N GLU A 63 -2.05 8.41 -5.74
CA GLU A 63 -2.00 6.96 -5.92
C GLU A 63 -1.21 6.28 -4.80
N ALA A 64 0.01 6.78 -4.52
CA ALA A 64 0.86 6.26 -3.45
C ALA A 64 0.21 6.39 -2.08
N LYS A 65 -0.49 7.50 -1.80
CA LYS A 65 -1.25 7.67 -0.55
C LYS A 65 -2.34 6.60 -0.43
N ILE A 66 -3.06 6.29 -1.51
CA ILE A 66 -4.09 5.24 -1.49
C ILE A 66 -3.45 3.89 -1.11
N TRP A 67 -2.28 3.56 -1.67
CA TRP A 67 -1.57 2.33 -1.31
C TRP A 67 -1.16 2.32 0.17
N GLU A 68 -0.60 3.42 0.66
CA GLU A 68 -0.18 3.56 2.05
C GLU A 68 -1.35 3.48 3.04
N THR A 69 -2.51 4.06 2.72
CA THR A 69 -3.71 3.96 3.58
C THR A 69 -4.28 2.55 3.64
N LYS A 70 -3.91 1.66 2.70
CA LYS A 70 -4.24 0.23 2.78
C LYS A 70 -3.46 -0.52 3.84
N GLY A 71 -2.43 0.10 4.42
CA GLY A 71 -1.59 -0.51 5.43
C GLY A 71 -0.50 -1.41 4.85
N VAL A 72 -0.10 -1.21 3.59
CA VAL A 72 1.08 -1.92 3.07
C VAL A 72 2.34 -1.46 3.78
N ASP A 73 3.31 -2.35 3.87
CA ASP A 73 4.54 -2.14 4.62
C ASP A 73 5.66 -1.48 3.78
N GLY A 74 5.41 -1.38 2.48
CA GLY A 74 6.31 -0.99 1.41
C GLY A 74 5.71 -1.48 0.09
N TYR A 75 6.29 -1.13 -1.06
CA TYR A 75 5.81 -1.59 -2.36
C TYR A 75 6.95 -1.58 -3.38
N PHE A 76 6.86 -2.46 -4.38
CA PHE A 76 7.75 -2.45 -5.53
C PHE A 76 7.34 -1.36 -6.50
N THR A 77 8.31 -0.66 -7.09
CA THR A 77 8.07 0.42 -8.04
C THR A 77 9.06 0.36 -9.20
N GLU A 78 8.62 0.79 -10.39
CA GLU A 78 9.51 1.01 -11.54
C GLU A 78 10.21 2.38 -11.49
N PHE A 79 9.73 3.29 -10.65
CA PHE A 79 10.19 4.67 -10.54
C PHE A 79 10.68 4.99 -9.12
N PRO A 80 11.86 4.47 -8.69
CA PRO A 80 12.38 4.72 -7.35
C PRO A 80 12.58 6.19 -7.02
N HIS A 81 12.94 7.01 -8.01
CA HIS A 81 13.17 8.45 -7.82
C HIS A 81 11.87 9.21 -7.49
N SER A 82 10.78 8.92 -8.20
CA SER A 82 9.45 9.47 -7.93
C SER A 82 8.90 8.95 -6.60
N THR A 83 9.04 7.65 -6.36
CA THR A 83 8.59 7.01 -5.10
C THR A 83 9.31 7.56 -3.87
N LEU A 84 10.59 7.92 -3.97
CA LEU A 84 11.29 8.59 -2.87
C LEU A 84 10.63 9.92 -2.50
N ASN A 85 10.13 10.67 -3.49
CA ASN A 85 9.45 11.95 -3.26
C ASN A 85 8.07 11.75 -2.64
N THR A 86 7.30 10.76 -3.08
CA THR A 86 5.97 10.43 -2.51
C THR A 86 6.09 10.03 -1.03
N LEU A 87 7.04 9.15 -0.70
CA LEU A 87 7.30 8.70 0.67
C LEU A 87 7.73 9.85 1.59
N ARG A 88 8.64 10.71 1.12
CA ARG A 88 9.07 11.91 1.88
C ARG A 88 7.90 12.85 2.17
N TYR A 89 6.99 13.02 1.19
CA TYR A 89 5.80 13.83 1.36
C TYR A 89 4.86 13.23 2.42
N SER A 90 4.62 11.91 2.37
CA SER A 90 3.81 11.20 3.34
C SER A 90 4.38 11.30 4.76
N GLU A 91 5.69 11.06 4.93
CA GLU A 91 6.36 11.17 6.23
C GLU A 91 6.26 12.57 6.82
N ALA A 92 6.50 13.61 6.00
CA ALA A 92 6.40 14.99 6.45
C ALA A 92 4.98 15.31 6.96
N ASN A 93 3.95 14.83 6.26
CA ASN A 93 2.55 15.02 6.68
C ASN A 93 2.20 14.20 7.92
N ARG A 94 2.73 12.98 8.08
CA ARG A 94 2.57 12.18 9.29
C ARG A 94 3.16 12.90 10.52
N ARG A 95 4.35 13.47 10.39
CA ARG A 95 5.01 14.24 11.47
C ARG A 95 4.21 15.48 11.87
N LYS A 96 3.65 16.21 10.91
CA LYS A 96 2.80 17.37 11.18
C LYS A 96 1.54 17.01 11.97
N ARG A 97 0.86 15.91 11.62
CA ARG A 97 -0.34 15.44 12.33
C ARG A 97 -0.06 15.07 13.80
N LEU A 98 1.03 14.36 14.06
CA LEU A 98 1.43 13.99 15.43
C LEU A 98 1.83 15.19 16.29
N GLN A 99 2.14 16.35 15.71
CA GLN A 99 2.45 17.59 16.45
C GLN A 99 1.21 18.44 16.72
N SER A 100 0.07 18.14 16.09
CA SER A 100 -1.21 18.85 16.26
C SER A 100 -2.19 18.14 17.21
N GLU A 101 -1.82 16.96 17.70
CA GLU A 101 -2.54 16.16 18.71
C GLU A 101 -1.92 16.35 20.09
#